data_AF-A0A1F4Q6Y6-F1
#
_entry.id   AF-A0A1F4Q6Y6-F1
#
_cell.length_a   1.000
_cell.length_b   1.000
_cell.length_c   1.000
_cell.angle_alpha   90.00
_cell.angle_beta   90.00
_cell.angle_gamma   90.00
#
_symmetry.space_group_name_H-M   'P 1'
#
loop_
_entity.id
_entity.type
_entity.pdbx_description
1 polymer ?
#
loop_
_entity_poly.entity_id
_entity_poly.type
_entity_poly.pdbx_seq_one_letter_code
_entity_poly.pdbx_strand_id
1 'polypeptide(L)'
;MALFIVQLLTGLANAMFLFLVASGLSLIFGVTRIVNFAHGSFYMLAAYLASSLAAALPLGPASFYAAVVLAPLGVALLGGLIEVCLLRRIYRAPELYQVLLTFAVVLVIGDAVKFFWGTENRTGPSPPGLSGSVPILGQLFPTYDLAILLLGPLLALGLWWVLHRTRWGILIRAATSDREMVGALGVNQAWLFTGVFVLGTWLAGLAGALQMPRVALTTVMDSTVIVETFVVVVIGGMGSAFGALLGAVLIGVLQAFGILWLPREFQLAIIFILMAAVLILRPWGLLGRPETESGTAGEALRREVGGRLRPPRWVWAGILLALMVLPSLLPTFYVWVLVEILAFALFAGSLQLLVGTGGMLSFGHAAYFGLGAYGAALLMKQAALPMPVAFLLAPLVAATAALFFGAFCVRLSGVYFAMLTLAFAQIAFAVVHQWYDFTGGDNGILGVWPAASLAAPVRYYYLALLAAVCGLSALWRVTGSPFGYTLRAARDHPRRCQAVGVNVRSHRLLAFGVAGFFAGLGGAVFAFAKGSVFPDYLSMPMSVQSLVMVLLGGIHALAGAPVGAAVYKLLDIVITKYTGYWQAVLGGILVFLVVAFPHGLVGFVQARWARMRASLG
;
A
#
# COMPACT_ATOMS: atom_id res chain seq x y z
N MET A 1 -16.28 32.53 18.12
CA MET A 1 -15.59 33.12 16.94
C MET A 1 -14.09 32.86 16.97
N ALA A 2 -13.36 33.25 18.02
CA ALA A 2 -11.90 33.07 18.12
C ALA A 2 -11.43 31.62 17.91
N LEU A 3 -12.07 30.65 18.60
CA LEU A 3 -11.76 29.21 18.43
C LEU A 3 -11.90 28.73 16.98
N PHE A 4 -12.95 29.17 16.28
CA PHE A 4 -13.19 28.76 14.90
C PHE A 4 -12.10 29.27 13.96
N ILE A 5 -11.68 30.53 14.12
CA ILE A 5 -10.63 31.15 13.31
C ILE A 5 -9.28 30.47 13.58
N VAL A 6 -8.93 30.26 14.85
CA VAL A 6 -7.69 29.56 15.22
C VAL A 6 -7.68 28.14 14.66
N GLN A 7 -8.78 27.40 14.77
CA GLN A 7 -8.88 26.05 14.23
C GLN A 7 -8.75 26.02 12.70
N LEU A 8 -9.34 27.01 12.02
CA LEU A 8 -9.18 27.17 10.57
C LEU A 8 -7.73 27.46 10.19
N LEU A 9 -7.04 28.35 10.92
CA LEU A 9 -5.63 28.66 10.68
C LEU A 9 -4.73 27.44 10.94
N THR A 10 -4.99 26.67 12.00
CA THR A 10 -4.28 25.41 12.26
C THR A 10 -4.50 24.39 11.14
N GLY A 11 -5.74 24.26 10.65
CA GLY A 11 -6.08 23.40 9.52
C GLY A 11 -5.39 23.82 8.23
N LEU A 12 -5.32 25.12 7.95
CA LEU A 12 -4.60 25.65 6.79
C LEU A 12 -3.08 25.48 6.90
N ALA A 13 -2.50 25.65 8.10
CA ALA A 13 -1.07 25.38 8.31
C ALA A 13 -0.74 23.90 8.05
N ASN A 14 -1.56 22.97 8.57
CA ASN A 14 -1.44 21.54 8.28
C ASN A 14 -1.60 21.23 6.78
N ALA A 15 -2.55 21.90 6.13
CA ALA A 15 -2.75 21.77 4.68
C ALA A 15 -1.51 22.17 3.86
N MET A 16 -0.72 23.16 4.30
CA MET A 16 0.49 23.56 3.55
C MET A 16 1.56 22.46 3.56
N PHE A 17 1.73 21.73 4.66
CA PHE A 17 2.63 20.57 4.72
C PHE A 17 2.15 19.44 3.81
N LEU A 18 0.87 19.07 3.93
CA LEU A 18 0.26 18.05 3.08
C LEU A 18 0.34 18.42 1.60
N PHE A 19 0.13 19.70 1.25
CA PHE A 19 0.26 20.20 -0.11
C PHE A 19 1.68 20.01 -0.67
N LEU A 20 2.73 20.28 0.11
CA LEU A 20 4.10 20.11 -0.33
C LEU A 20 4.41 18.65 -0.65
N VAL A 21 4.05 17.71 0.24
CA VAL A 21 4.25 16.27 -0.03
C VAL A 21 3.40 15.82 -1.23
N ALA A 22 2.13 16.22 -1.27
CA ALA A 22 1.15 15.79 -2.28
C ALA A 22 1.43 16.37 -3.66
N SER A 23 1.90 17.60 -3.76
CA SER A 23 2.29 18.19 -5.04
C SER A 23 3.45 17.42 -5.68
N GLY A 24 4.44 16.99 -4.89
CA GLY A 24 5.52 16.12 -5.35
C GLY A 24 5.01 14.77 -5.87
N LEU A 25 4.16 14.10 -5.09
CA LEU A 25 3.59 12.80 -5.49
C LEU A 25 2.69 12.93 -6.73
N SER A 26 1.86 13.98 -6.79
CA SER A 26 0.98 14.28 -7.92
C SER A 26 1.76 14.54 -9.20
N LEU A 27 2.92 15.21 -9.13
CA LEU A 27 3.76 15.47 -10.30
C LEU A 27 4.42 14.19 -10.82
N ILE A 28 5.01 13.39 -9.93
CA ILE A 28 5.60 12.09 -10.29
C ILE A 28 4.53 11.21 -10.93
N PHE A 29 3.36 11.09 -10.29
CA PHE A 29 2.27 10.30 -10.82
C PHE A 29 1.77 10.84 -12.16
N GLY A 30 1.58 12.16 -12.28
CA GLY A 30 1.03 12.77 -13.49
C GLY A 30 1.81 12.40 -14.74
N VAL A 31 3.14 12.28 -14.62
CA VAL A 31 4.02 11.97 -15.75
C VAL A 31 4.26 10.47 -15.92
N THR A 32 4.48 9.74 -14.82
CA THR A 32 4.85 8.32 -14.87
C THR A 32 3.65 7.38 -14.92
N ARG A 33 2.50 7.80 -14.37
CA ARG A 33 1.33 6.98 -14.01
C ARG A 33 1.64 5.85 -13.02
N ILE A 34 2.69 6.01 -12.21
CA ILE A 34 3.16 5.03 -11.25
C ILE A 34 2.89 5.52 -9.84
N VAL A 35 2.29 4.66 -9.03
CA VAL A 35 2.09 4.88 -7.60
C VAL A 35 3.42 4.64 -6.87
N ASN A 36 4.04 5.70 -6.36
CA ASN A 36 5.33 5.63 -5.67
C ASN A 36 5.18 5.58 -4.14
N PHE A 37 5.30 4.39 -3.55
CA PHE A 37 5.22 4.22 -2.08
C PHE A 37 6.43 4.80 -1.33
N ALA A 38 7.60 4.90 -1.96
CA ALA A 38 8.81 5.43 -1.34
C ALA A 38 8.76 6.93 -1.06
N HIS A 39 7.73 7.64 -1.57
CA HIS A 39 7.59 9.09 -1.40
C HIS A 39 7.48 9.50 0.07
N GLY A 40 6.79 8.72 0.91
CA GLY A 40 6.75 8.93 2.36
C GLY A 40 8.10 8.68 3.03
N SER A 41 8.88 7.71 2.53
CA SER A 41 10.21 7.42 3.07
C SER A 41 11.23 8.52 2.74
N PHE A 42 11.08 9.23 1.62
CA PHE A 42 11.87 10.43 1.32
C PHE A 42 11.54 11.60 2.28
N TYR A 43 10.27 11.78 2.60
CA TYR A 43 9.83 12.74 3.63
C TYR A 43 10.44 12.41 4.99
N MET A 44 10.36 11.14 5.43
CA MET A 44 10.96 10.69 6.69
C MET A 44 12.48 10.89 6.71
N LEU A 45 13.17 10.44 5.66
CA LEU A 45 14.62 10.57 5.56
C LEU A 45 15.07 12.03 5.65
N ALA A 46 14.35 12.96 5.02
CA ALA A 46 14.66 14.38 5.09
C ALA A 46 14.45 14.95 6.51
N ALA A 47 13.42 14.51 7.23
CA ALA A 47 13.18 14.97 8.61
C ALA A 47 14.32 14.55 9.56
N TYR A 48 14.79 13.30 9.45
CA TYR A 48 15.94 12.81 10.21
C TYR A 48 17.27 13.47 9.79
N LEU A 49 17.49 13.65 8.48
CA LEU A 49 18.67 14.36 7.97
C LEU A 49 18.68 15.84 8.41
N ALA A 50 17.53 16.52 8.37
CA ALA A 50 17.41 17.91 8.84
C ALA A 50 17.73 18.01 10.33
N SER A 51 17.22 17.09 11.16
CA SER A 51 17.54 17.06 12.59
C SER A 51 19.04 16.85 12.83
N SER A 52 19.69 15.94 12.09
CA SER A 52 21.14 15.74 12.21
C SER A 52 21.94 16.93 11.75
N LEU A 53 21.60 17.53 10.61
CA LEU A 53 22.30 18.70 10.08
C LEU A 53 22.15 19.92 10.99
N ALA A 54 20.96 20.12 11.57
CA ALA A 54 20.72 21.21 12.51
C ALA A 54 21.56 21.06 13.79
N ALA A 55 21.84 19.83 14.22
CA ALA A 55 22.71 19.55 15.36
C ALA A 55 24.22 19.59 15.01
N ALA A 56 24.60 19.18 13.79
CA ALA A 56 25.99 19.05 13.39
C ALA A 56 26.62 20.37 12.87
N LEU A 57 25.83 21.25 12.26
CA LEU A 57 26.34 22.51 11.68
C LEU A 57 26.68 23.54 12.78
N PRO A 58 27.93 24.04 12.86
CA PRO A 58 28.35 25.02 13.87
C PRO A 58 27.94 26.45 13.49
N LEU A 59 26.69 26.64 13.02
CA LEU A 59 26.17 27.93 12.53
C LEU A 59 25.23 28.60 13.56
N GLY A 60 25.17 28.08 14.79
CA GLY A 60 24.26 28.58 15.83
C GLY A 60 22.80 28.54 15.36
N PRO A 61 22.00 29.60 15.57
CA PRO A 61 20.59 29.68 15.12
C PRO A 61 20.38 29.46 13.61
N ALA A 62 21.39 29.71 12.78
CA ALA A 62 21.28 29.51 11.34
C ALA A 62 21.36 28.03 10.94
N SER A 63 21.79 27.13 11.84
CA SER A 63 21.90 25.69 11.55
C SER A 63 20.56 25.07 11.16
N PHE A 64 19.47 25.50 11.82
CA PHE A 64 18.11 25.06 11.52
C PHE A 64 17.71 25.39 10.07
N TYR A 65 17.87 26.65 9.67
CA TYR A 65 17.49 27.11 8.34
C TYR A 65 18.36 26.49 7.25
N ALA A 66 19.67 26.34 7.50
CA ALA A 66 20.57 25.64 6.60
C ALA A 66 20.16 24.16 6.45
N ALA A 67 19.80 23.48 7.55
CA ALA A 67 19.35 22.10 7.51
C ALA A 67 18.04 21.91 6.74
N VAL A 68 17.08 22.83 6.88
CA VAL A 68 15.81 22.84 6.13
C VAL A 68 16.04 22.95 4.61
N VAL A 69 17.13 23.57 4.17
CA VAL A 69 17.48 23.67 2.74
C VAL A 69 18.35 22.51 2.27
N LEU A 70 19.36 22.10 3.06
CA LEU A 70 20.33 21.08 2.68
C LEU A 70 19.76 19.65 2.71
N ALA A 71 18.93 19.32 3.70
CA ALA A 71 18.37 17.97 3.81
C ALA A 71 17.48 17.60 2.60
N PRO A 72 16.55 18.44 2.13
CA PRO A 72 15.77 18.16 0.92
C PRO A 72 16.63 18.02 -0.34
N LEU A 73 17.73 18.79 -0.47
CA LEU A 73 18.66 18.65 -1.60
C LEU A 73 19.36 17.29 -1.58
N GLY A 74 19.82 16.83 -0.41
CA GLY A 74 20.42 15.49 -0.26
C GLY A 74 19.43 14.38 -0.61
N VAL A 75 18.18 14.50 -0.16
CA VAL A 75 17.11 13.55 -0.50
C VAL A 75 16.72 13.63 -1.98
N ALA A 76 16.75 14.81 -2.59
CA ALA A 76 16.50 15.00 -4.02
C ALA A 76 17.55 14.28 -4.88
N LEU A 77 18.82 14.40 -4.49
CA LEU A 77 19.93 13.68 -5.13
C LEU A 77 19.77 12.17 -4.99
N LEU A 78 19.50 11.67 -3.77
CA LEU A 78 19.26 10.25 -3.54
C LEU A 78 18.05 9.74 -4.34
N GLY A 79 16.97 10.52 -4.40
CA GLY A 79 15.80 10.22 -5.22
C GLY A 79 16.15 10.10 -6.70
N GLY A 80 16.93 11.05 -7.24
CA GLY A 80 17.44 10.98 -8.61
C GLY A 80 18.30 9.73 -8.86
N LEU A 81 19.16 9.35 -7.91
CA LEU A 81 19.96 8.12 -8.01
C LEU A 81 19.08 6.87 -8.03
N ILE A 82 18.08 6.78 -7.15
CA ILE A 82 17.12 5.68 -7.11
C ILE A 82 16.31 5.62 -8.42
N GLU A 83 15.91 6.76 -8.96
CA GLU A 83 15.22 6.84 -10.26
C GLU A 83 16.08 6.24 -11.38
N VAL A 84 17.32 6.74 -11.51
CA VAL A 84 18.23 6.39 -12.60
C VAL A 84 18.64 4.91 -12.49
N CYS A 85 18.98 4.46 -11.29
CA CYS A 85 19.50 3.12 -11.06
C CYS A 85 18.40 2.07 -10.97
N LEU A 86 17.26 2.35 -10.35
CA LEU A 86 16.25 1.32 -10.09
C LEU A 86 15.03 1.49 -10.99
N LEU A 87 14.32 2.62 -10.86
CA LEU A 87 13.00 2.78 -11.46
C LEU A 87 13.05 2.82 -12.98
N ARG A 88 14.02 3.53 -13.56
CA ARG A 88 14.17 3.67 -15.01
C ARG A 88 14.30 2.32 -15.73
N ARG A 89 14.92 1.33 -15.08
CA ARG A 89 15.10 -0.01 -15.67
C ARG A 89 13.78 -0.77 -15.82
N ILE A 90 12.75 -0.39 -15.05
CA ILE A 90 11.49 -1.14 -14.90
C ILE A 90 10.27 -0.31 -15.38
N TYR A 91 10.46 0.90 -15.92
CA TYR A 91 9.35 1.70 -16.50
C TYR A 91 8.58 1.03 -17.63
N ARG A 92 9.20 0.08 -18.34
CA ARG A 92 8.51 -0.71 -19.38
C ARG A 92 7.79 -1.95 -18.83
N ALA A 93 8.04 -2.32 -17.57
CA ALA A 93 7.39 -3.44 -16.93
C ALA A 93 5.96 -3.07 -16.49
N PRO A 94 5.08 -4.07 -16.27
CA PRO A 94 3.76 -3.82 -15.69
C PRO A 94 3.81 -3.06 -14.37
N GLU A 95 2.77 -2.25 -14.09
CA GLU A 95 2.65 -1.38 -12.91
C GLU A 95 2.96 -2.10 -11.59
N LEU A 96 2.58 -3.38 -11.47
CA LEU A 96 2.81 -4.21 -10.28
C LEU A 96 4.30 -4.31 -9.89
N TYR A 97 5.20 -4.40 -10.87
CA TYR A 97 6.64 -4.49 -10.61
C TYR A 97 7.22 -3.16 -10.13
N GLN A 98 6.68 -2.06 -10.63
CA GLN A 98 7.11 -0.72 -10.25
C GLN A 98 6.66 -0.41 -8.82
N VAL A 99 5.42 -0.76 -8.48
CA VAL A 99 4.90 -0.70 -7.10
C VAL A 99 5.77 -1.53 -6.16
N LEU A 100 6.07 -2.79 -6.52
CA LEU A 100 6.93 -3.66 -5.72
C LEU A 100 8.33 -3.07 -5.52
N LEU A 101 8.92 -2.50 -6.58
CA LEU A 101 10.23 -1.86 -6.47
C LEU A 101 10.19 -0.67 -5.50
N THR A 102 9.17 0.18 -5.58
CA THR A 102 9.04 1.33 -4.66
C THR A 102 8.81 0.87 -3.23
N PHE A 103 8.08 -0.23 -3.00
CA PHE A 103 7.95 -0.82 -1.68
C PHE A 103 9.27 -1.40 -1.16
N ALA A 104 10.07 -2.03 -2.01
CA ALA A 104 11.40 -2.48 -1.63
C ALA A 104 12.30 -1.31 -1.20
N VAL A 105 12.20 -0.16 -1.88
CA VAL A 105 12.88 1.07 -1.48
C VAL A 105 12.38 1.58 -0.11
N VAL A 106 11.06 1.52 0.17
CA VAL A 106 10.51 1.84 1.51
C VAL A 106 11.19 1.01 2.59
N LEU A 107 11.26 -0.32 2.40
CA LEU A 107 11.88 -1.23 3.37
C LEU A 107 13.37 -0.92 3.60
N VAL A 108 14.11 -0.63 2.54
CA VAL A 108 15.54 -0.28 2.64
C VAL A 108 15.74 1.07 3.34
N ILE A 109 14.97 2.10 3.00
CA ILE A 109 15.09 3.41 3.65
C ILE A 109 14.66 3.35 5.11
N GLY A 110 13.58 2.61 5.44
CA GLY A 110 13.09 2.46 6.81
C GLY A 110 14.15 1.87 7.74
N ASP A 111 14.81 0.79 7.32
CA ASP A 111 15.89 0.20 8.11
C ASP A 111 17.19 1.01 8.07
N ALA A 112 17.47 1.74 6.99
CA ALA A 112 18.59 2.70 6.96
C ALA A 112 18.39 3.80 8.02
N VAL A 113 17.16 4.31 8.19
CA VAL A 113 16.85 5.27 9.26
C VAL A 113 17.10 4.65 10.64
N LYS A 114 16.65 3.41 10.87
CA LYS A 114 16.92 2.71 12.14
C LYS A 114 18.42 2.48 12.37
N PHE A 115 19.18 2.17 11.33
CA PHE A 115 20.62 1.94 11.43
C PHE A 115 21.38 3.20 11.85
N PHE A 116 21.07 4.35 11.23
CA PHE A 116 21.80 5.59 11.48
C PHE A 116 21.28 6.38 12.70
N TRP A 117 19.98 6.29 13.03
CA TRP A 117 19.37 7.09 14.10
C TRP A 117 18.79 6.29 15.27
N GLY A 118 18.73 4.96 15.17
CA GLY A 118 18.09 4.10 16.16
C GLY A 118 16.56 4.05 16.00
N THR A 119 15.91 3.30 16.89
CA THR A 119 14.45 3.09 16.91
C THR A 119 13.71 4.01 17.88
N GLU A 120 14.43 4.82 18.63
CA GLU A 120 13.85 5.73 19.61
C GLU A 120 13.19 6.93 18.93
N ASN A 121 12.06 7.35 19.49
CA ASN A 121 11.38 8.56 19.03
C ASN A 121 12.22 9.78 19.41
N ARG A 122 12.50 10.64 18.43
CA ARG A 122 13.29 11.87 18.64
C ARG A 122 12.44 13.10 18.36
N THR A 123 12.68 14.17 19.09
CA THR A 123 12.09 15.49 18.79
C THR A 123 13.13 16.34 18.08
N GLY A 124 12.73 16.97 16.98
CA GLY A 124 13.60 17.90 16.27
C GLY A 124 13.89 19.16 17.09
N PRO A 125 14.99 19.89 16.80
CA PRO A 125 15.26 21.18 17.42
C PRO A 125 14.14 22.20 17.13
N SER A 126 13.89 23.08 18.09
CA SER A 126 12.94 24.17 17.92
C SER A 126 13.42 25.20 16.90
N PRO A 127 12.53 25.81 16.10
CA PRO A 127 12.90 26.75 15.06
C PRO A 127 13.35 28.08 15.70
N PRO A 128 14.62 28.51 15.51
CA PRO A 128 15.13 29.71 16.16
C PRO A 128 14.39 30.98 15.72
N GLY A 129 13.90 31.77 16.68
CA GLY A 129 13.09 32.96 16.42
C GLY A 129 11.61 32.70 16.12
N LEU A 130 11.19 31.43 16.01
CA LEU A 130 9.81 31.03 15.72
C LEU A 130 9.25 30.03 16.77
N SER A 131 9.83 30.00 17.97
CA SER A 131 9.40 29.14 19.07
C SER A 131 8.23 29.71 19.89
N GLY A 132 7.88 30.98 19.66
CA GLY A 132 6.83 31.69 20.39
C GLY A 132 5.42 31.46 19.87
N SER A 133 4.48 32.24 20.42
CA SER A 133 3.10 32.31 19.95
C SER A 133 2.62 33.76 19.91
N VAL A 134 1.65 34.05 19.04
CA VAL A 134 1.03 35.37 18.90
C VAL A 134 -0.45 35.26 19.31
N PRO A 135 -0.97 36.19 20.12
CA PRO A 135 -2.39 36.22 20.44
C PRO A 135 -3.21 36.65 19.20
N ILE A 136 -4.03 35.74 18.68
CA ILE A 136 -5.03 35.98 17.64
C ILE A 136 -6.40 35.93 18.31
N LEU A 137 -7.09 37.06 18.41
CA LEU A 137 -8.42 37.17 19.05
C LEU A 137 -8.45 36.59 20.48
N GLY A 138 -7.36 36.79 21.23
CA GLY A 138 -7.21 36.31 22.61
C GLY A 138 -6.78 34.84 22.75
N GLN A 139 -6.54 34.12 21.66
CA GLN A 139 -6.05 32.74 21.65
C GLN A 139 -4.61 32.70 21.13
N LEU A 140 -3.73 31.92 21.76
CA LEU A 140 -2.33 31.82 21.34
C LEU A 140 -2.20 30.93 20.11
N PHE A 141 -1.62 31.47 19.03
CA PHE A 141 -1.34 30.74 17.81
C PHE A 141 0.18 30.67 17.57
N PRO A 142 0.78 29.49 17.32
CA PRO A 142 2.23 29.35 17.15
C PRO A 142 2.78 30.22 16.02
N THR A 143 3.89 30.94 16.25
CA THR A 143 4.54 31.77 15.21
C THR A 143 5.06 30.92 14.05
N TYR A 144 5.51 29.70 14.33
CA TYR A 144 5.95 28.77 13.31
C TYR A 144 4.83 28.40 12.33
N ASP A 145 3.61 28.17 12.82
CA ASP A 145 2.46 27.84 11.97
C ASP A 145 2.06 29.03 11.08
N LEU A 146 2.22 30.27 11.55
CA LEU A 146 2.07 31.47 10.71
C LEU A 146 3.12 31.54 9.61
N ALA A 147 4.38 31.25 9.94
CA ALA A 147 5.46 31.24 8.96
C ALA A 147 5.19 30.20 7.85
N ILE A 148 4.70 29.02 8.21
CA ILE A 148 4.32 27.97 7.25
C ILE A 148 3.10 28.37 6.43
N LEU A 149 2.11 29.03 7.04
CA LEU A 149 0.94 29.56 6.34
C LEU A 149 1.31 30.60 5.26
N LEU A 150 2.41 31.33 5.45
CA LEU A 150 2.97 32.25 4.45
C LEU A 150 3.87 31.53 3.43
N LEU A 151 4.71 30.61 3.88
CA LEU A 151 5.66 29.89 3.03
C LEU A 151 4.95 28.95 2.04
N GLY A 152 3.86 28.29 2.45
CA GLY A 152 3.12 27.36 1.62
C GLY A 152 2.59 27.98 0.32
N PRO A 153 1.83 29.10 0.37
CA PRO A 153 1.40 29.83 -0.82
C PRO A 153 2.57 30.32 -1.69
N LEU A 154 3.68 30.78 -1.08
CA LEU A 154 4.87 31.19 -1.82
C LEU A 154 5.47 30.02 -2.62
N LEU A 155 5.59 28.84 -2.02
CA LEU A 155 6.04 27.63 -2.69
C LEU A 155 5.02 27.16 -3.75
N ALA A 156 3.73 27.29 -3.49
CA ALA A 156 2.68 26.99 -4.47
C ALA A 156 2.78 27.90 -5.70
N LEU A 157 3.01 29.20 -5.51
CA LEU A 157 3.25 30.18 -6.57
C LEU A 157 4.53 29.87 -7.34
N GLY A 158 5.61 29.50 -6.63
CA GLY A 158 6.87 29.07 -7.24
C GLY A 158 6.68 27.84 -8.12
N LEU A 159 5.96 26.82 -7.62
CA LEU A 159 5.64 25.62 -8.39
C LEU A 159 4.75 25.94 -9.58
N TRP A 160 3.72 26.78 -9.39
CA TRP A 160 2.87 27.24 -10.47
C TRP A 160 3.67 27.93 -11.57
N TRP A 161 4.59 28.82 -11.20
CA TRP A 161 5.46 29.54 -12.13
C TRP A 161 6.37 28.57 -12.89
N VAL A 162 7.05 27.65 -12.18
CA VAL A 162 7.89 26.62 -12.81
C VAL A 162 7.09 25.80 -13.81
N LEU A 163 5.88 25.33 -13.43
CA LEU A 163 5.07 24.52 -14.31
C LEU A 163 4.54 25.35 -15.50
N HIS A 164 3.96 26.53 -15.29
CA HIS A 164 3.23 27.27 -16.33
C HIS A 164 4.10 28.15 -17.22
N ARG A 165 5.20 28.69 -16.70
CA ARG A 165 6.03 29.65 -17.44
C ARG A 165 7.28 29.04 -18.06
N THR A 166 7.79 27.91 -17.55
CA THR A 166 9.03 27.31 -18.09
C THR A 166 8.76 26.29 -19.19
N ARG A 167 9.73 26.14 -20.11
CA ARG A 167 9.70 25.09 -21.16
C ARG A 167 9.62 23.69 -20.55
N TRP A 168 10.35 23.45 -19.47
CA TRP A 168 10.35 22.19 -18.75
C TRP A 168 8.94 21.86 -18.20
N GLY A 169 8.27 22.84 -17.61
CA GLY A 169 6.89 22.70 -17.13
C GLY A 169 5.86 22.45 -18.24
N ILE A 170 6.03 23.06 -19.42
CA ILE A 170 5.20 22.77 -20.61
C ILE A 170 5.36 21.31 -21.05
N LEU A 171 6.60 20.82 -21.12
CA LEU A 171 6.90 19.42 -21.48
C LEU A 171 6.30 18.42 -20.48
N ILE A 172 6.33 18.73 -19.18
CA ILE A 172 5.68 17.93 -18.14
C ILE A 172 4.18 17.85 -18.39
N ARG A 173 3.50 18.98 -18.58
CA ARG A 173 2.05 18.98 -18.84
C ARG A 173 1.70 18.24 -20.13
N ALA A 174 2.53 18.36 -21.16
CA ALA A 174 2.37 17.60 -22.39
C ALA A 174 2.50 16.08 -22.10
N ALA A 175 3.52 15.67 -21.35
CA ALA A 175 3.76 14.27 -21.01
C ALA A 175 2.65 13.67 -20.11
N THR A 176 2.06 14.48 -19.22
CA THR A 176 0.90 14.04 -18.42
C THR A 176 -0.34 13.78 -19.26
N SER A 177 -0.47 14.48 -20.40
CA SER A 177 -1.60 14.33 -21.31
C SER A 177 -1.38 13.15 -22.26
N ASP A 178 -0.22 13.13 -22.93
CA ASP A 178 0.20 12.07 -23.84
C ASP A 178 1.73 11.91 -23.85
N ARG A 179 2.21 10.90 -23.13
CA ARG A 179 3.63 10.58 -23.04
C ARG A 179 4.20 10.03 -24.35
N GLU A 180 3.40 9.32 -25.15
CA GLU A 180 3.84 8.71 -26.39
C GLU A 180 4.08 9.79 -27.44
N MET A 181 3.16 10.76 -27.56
CA MET A 181 3.31 11.94 -28.41
C MET A 181 4.57 12.74 -28.04
N VAL A 182 4.80 12.99 -26.74
CA VAL A 182 6.00 13.71 -26.29
C VAL A 182 7.30 12.97 -26.68
N GLY A 183 7.28 11.64 -26.60
CA GLY A 183 8.41 10.82 -27.08
C GLY A 183 8.61 10.91 -28.59
N ALA A 184 7.52 10.89 -29.37
CA ALA A 184 7.55 11.01 -30.83
C ALA A 184 8.08 12.38 -31.29
N LEU A 185 7.86 13.44 -30.50
CA LEU A 185 8.41 14.78 -30.74
C LEU A 185 9.91 14.91 -30.39
N GLY A 186 10.59 13.81 -30.04
CA GLY A 186 12.04 13.78 -29.79
C GLY A 186 12.46 14.24 -28.39
N VAL A 187 11.52 14.43 -27.46
CA VAL A 187 11.82 14.81 -26.08
C VAL A 187 12.42 13.62 -25.34
N ASN A 188 13.56 13.82 -24.69
CA ASN A 188 14.18 12.78 -23.89
C ASN A 188 13.37 12.51 -22.59
N GLN A 189 12.49 11.52 -22.66
CA GLN A 189 11.62 11.11 -21.55
C GLN A 189 12.40 10.75 -20.29
N ALA A 190 13.60 10.15 -20.42
CA ALA A 190 14.38 9.71 -19.27
C ALA A 190 14.80 10.90 -18.39
N TRP A 191 15.32 11.97 -19.00
CA TRP A 191 15.71 13.18 -18.27
C TRP A 191 14.50 13.98 -17.77
N LEU A 192 13.40 14.00 -18.54
CA LEU A 192 12.16 14.61 -18.09
C LEU A 192 11.66 13.94 -16.80
N PHE A 193 11.62 12.60 -16.78
CA PHE A 193 11.16 11.83 -15.62
C PHE A 193 12.12 11.94 -14.44
N THR A 194 13.43 11.94 -14.69
CA THR A 194 14.45 12.18 -13.65
C THR A 194 14.21 13.53 -12.98
N GLY A 195 14.05 14.60 -13.76
CA GLY A 195 13.83 15.93 -13.22
C GLY A 195 12.54 16.01 -12.39
N VAL A 196 11.46 15.37 -12.85
CA VAL A 196 10.18 15.33 -12.12
C VAL A 196 10.34 14.56 -10.82
N PHE A 197 11.09 13.45 -10.84
CA PHE A 197 11.36 12.66 -9.65
C PHE A 197 12.20 13.45 -8.65
N VAL A 198 13.28 14.11 -9.08
CA VAL A 198 14.13 14.97 -8.23
C VAL A 198 13.31 16.12 -7.63
N LEU A 199 12.48 16.80 -8.42
CA LEU A 199 11.61 17.86 -7.90
C LEU A 199 10.59 17.31 -6.90
N GLY A 200 10.00 16.15 -7.19
CA GLY A 200 9.01 15.51 -6.32
C GLY A 200 9.61 15.06 -4.98
N THR A 201 10.78 14.43 -4.99
CA THR A 201 11.49 14.02 -3.76
C THR A 201 12.06 15.21 -3.01
N TRP A 202 12.45 16.29 -3.70
CA TRP A 202 12.80 17.56 -3.07
C TRP A 202 11.60 18.17 -2.33
N LEU A 203 10.42 18.22 -2.94
CA LEU A 203 9.19 18.72 -2.29
C LEU A 203 8.78 17.87 -1.08
N ALA A 204 8.86 16.54 -1.20
CA ALA A 204 8.64 15.62 -0.08
C ALA A 204 9.65 15.86 1.05
N GLY A 205 10.93 16.01 0.69
CA GLY A 205 11.98 16.26 1.64
C GLY A 205 11.83 17.61 2.35
N LEU A 206 11.43 18.65 1.62
CA LEU A 206 11.17 19.98 2.16
C LEU A 206 10.04 19.95 3.19
N ALA A 207 8.95 19.25 2.86
CA ALA A 207 7.86 19.06 3.81
C ALA A 207 8.31 18.30 5.08
N GLY A 208 9.15 17.26 4.93
CA GLY A 208 9.69 16.50 6.06
C GLY A 208 10.59 17.33 6.96
N ALA A 209 11.49 18.10 6.35
CA ALA A 209 12.38 19.01 7.08
C ALA A 209 11.60 20.12 7.81
N LEU A 210 10.53 20.65 7.21
CA LEU A 210 9.67 21.65 7.85
C LEU A 210 8.75 21.04 8.93
N GLN A 211 8.35 19.76 8.84
CA GLN A 211 7.51 19.16 9.88
C GLN A 211 8.30 18.80 11.15
N MET A 212 9.62 18.61 11.03
CA MET A 212 10.53 18.15 12.08
C MET A 212 10.35 18.81 13.47
N PRO A 213 10.06 20.13 13.61
CA PRO A 213 9.84 20.74 14.94
C PRO A 213 8.46 20.50 15.54
N ARG A 214 7.47 20.08 14.73
CA ARG A 214 6.06 19.97 15.15
C ARG A 214 5.67 18.56 15.58
N VAL A 215 6.35 17.55 15.05
CA VAL A 215 6.00 16.14 15.25
C VAL A 215 7.25 15.36 15.64
N ALA A 216 7.08 14.38 16.52
CA ALA A 216 8.15 13.46 16.85
C ALA A 216 8.59 12.67 15.60
N LEU A 217 9.90 12.55 15.41
CA LEU A 217 10.50 11.68 14.43
C LEU A 217 10.36 10.24 14.91
N THR A 218 9.54 9.48 14.20
CA THR A 218 9.26 8.06 14.47
C THR A 218 9.60 7.24 13.24
N THR A 219 9.91 5.95 13.43
CA THR A 219 10.26 5.05 12.32
C THR A 219 9.06 4.62 11.47
N VAL A 220 7.85 5.07 11.82
CA VAL A 220 6.58 4.71 11.15
C VAL A 220 6.00 5.92 10.39
N MET A 221 6.60 7.10 10.53
CA MET A 221 6.11 8.36 9.96
C MET A 221 6.04 8.36 8.42
N ASP A 222 6.81 7.49 7.75
CA ASP A 222 6.74 7.35 6.30
C ASP A 222 5.41 6.74 5.85
N SER A 223 4.97 5.69 6.54
CA SER A 223 3.73 4.96 6.25
C SER A 223 2.47 5.78 6.56
N THR A 224 2.51 6.64 7.58
CA THR A 224 1.39 7.53 7.90
C THR A 224 1.26 8.64 6.85
N VAL A 225 2.37 9.31 6.53
CA VAL A 225 2.39 10.45 5.61
C VAL A 225 2.07 10.02 4.18
N ILE A 226 2.57 8.87 3.71
CA ILE A 226 2.25 8.39 2.36
C ILE A 226 0.76 8.13 2.18
N VAL A 227 0.08 7.60 3.21
CA VAL A 227 -1.36 7.33 3.19
C VAL A 227 -2.15 8.65 3.15
N GLU A 228 -1.82 9.63 3.98
CA GLU A 228 -2.44 10.96 3.96
C GLU A 228 -2.20 11.69 2.62
N THR A 229 -0.97 11.58 2.11
CA THR A 229 -0.60 12.18 0.83
C THR A 229 -1.38 11.56 -0.32
N PHE A 230 -1.56 10.23 -0.32
CA PHE A 230 -2.43 9.58 -1.31
C PHE A 230 -3.83 10.16 -1.25
N VAL A 231 -4.44 10.25 -0.07
CA VAL A 231 -5.77 10.84 0.11
C VAL A 231 -5.88 12.22 -0.53
N VAL A 232 -4.91 13.09 -0.28
CA VAL A 232 -4.87 14.44 -0.84
C VAL A 232 -4.77 14.43 -2.36
N VAL A 233 -3.86 13.63 -2.93
CA VAL A 233 -3.66 13.53 -4.39
C VAL A 233 -4.89 12.95 -5.08
N VAL A 234 -5.51 11.93 -4.47
CA VAL A 234 -6.74 11.30 -4.97
C VAL A 234 -7.88 12.31 -5.03
N ILE A 235 -8.12 13.01 -3.92
CA ILE A 235 -9.20 14.00 -3.81
C ILE A 235 -8.94 15.15 -4.77
N GLY A 236 -7.71 15.64 -4.82
CA GLY A 236 -7.31 16.72 -5.73
C GLY A 236 -7.44 16.36 -7.21
N GLY A 237 -7.23 15.09 -7.53
CA GLY A 237 -7.14 14.60 -8.91
C GLY A 237 -5.68 14.42 -9.31
N MET A 238 -5.35 13.20 -9.71
CA MET A 238 -3.99 12.80 -10.05
C MET A 238 -3.42 13.62 -11.22
N GLY A 239 -2.19 14.12 -11.05
CA GLY A 239 -1.51 14.94 -12.07
C GLY A 239 -1.85 16.44 -12.04
N SER A 240 -2.65 16.91 -11.07
CA SER A 240 -3.01 18.32 -10.92
C SER A 240 -2.40 18.94 -9.66
N ALA A 241 -1.40 19.81 -9.82
CA ALA A 241 -0.78 20.52 -8.69
C ALA A 241 -1.79 21.42 -7.94
N PHE A 242 -2.70 22.09 -8.67
CA PHE A 242 -3.77 22.88 -8.05
C PHE A 242 -4.84 21.99 -7.40
N GLY A 243 -5.11 20.83 -7.98
CA GLY A 243 -5.91 19.78 -7.34
C GLY A 243 -5.33 19.37 -6.00
N ALA A 244 -4.02 19.11 -5.93
CA ALA A 244 -3.34 18.78 -4.67
C ALA A 244 -3.48 19.88 -3.61
N LEU A 245 -3.43 21.17 -3.99
CA LEU A 245 -3.66 22.28 -3.06
C LEU A 245 -5.08 22.27 -2.49
N LEU A 246 -6.10 22.13 -3.35
CA LEU A 246 -7.50 22.05 -2.91
C LEU A 246 -7.74 20.82 -2.02
N GLY A 247 -7.20 19.66 -2.41
CA GLY A 247 -7.27 18.43 -1.62
C GLY A 247 -6.62 18.60 -0.25
N ALA A 248 -5.45 19.24 -0.18
CA ALA A 248 -4.72 19.45 1.06
C ALA A 248 -5.44 20.41 1.99
N VAL A 249 -5.99 21.52 1.45
CA VAL A 249 -6.81 22.46 2.21
C VAL A 249 -8.05 21.77 2.76
N LEU A 250 -8.74 20.99 1.92
CA LEU A 250 -9.95 20.29 2.33
C LEU A 250 -9.66 19.27 3.44
N ILE A 251 -8.57 18.50 3.33
CA ILE A 251 -8.13 17.55 4.35
C ILE A 251 -7.65 18.24 5.63
N GLY A 252 -6.83 19.28 5.53
CA GLY A 252 -6.30 20.00 6.70
C GLY A 252 -7.40 20.68 7.50
N VAL A 253 -8.37 21.32 6.82
CA VAL A 253 -9.55 21.90 7.45
C VAL A 253 -10.43 20.80 8.06
N LEU A 254 -10.65 19.70 7.35
CA LEU A 254 -11.44 18.56 7.85
C LEU A 254 -10.81 17.93 9.09
N GLN A 255 -9.49 17.74 9.14
CA GLN A 255 -8.79 17.22 10.32
C GLN A 255 -8.92 18.18 11.51
N ALA A 256 -8.77 19.48 11.26
CA ALA A 256 -8.88 20.48 12.31
C ALA A 256 -10.30 20.53 12.90
N PHE A 257 -11.35 20.60 12.06
CA PHE A 257 -12.72 20.63 12.56
C PHE A 257 -13.25 19.26 12.99
N GLY A 258 -12.74 18.16 12.43
CA GLY A 258 -13.19 16.81 12.74
C GLY A 258 -13.09 16.45 14.22
N ILE A 259 -12.08 17.00 14.92
CA ILE A 259 -11.89 16.85 16.37
C ILE A 259 -13.08 17.41 17.17
N LEU A 260 -13.74 18.46 16.67
CA LEU A 260 -14.80 19.17 17.40
C LEU A 260 -16.19 18.58 17.16
N TRP A 261 -16.43 17.97 16.00
CA TRP A 261 -17.78 17.60 15.54
C TRP A 261 -18.04 16.09 15.52
N LEU A 262 -17.00 15.26 15.42
CA LEU A 262 -17.18 13.81 15.29
C LEU A 262 -16.91 13.07 16.60
N PRO A 263 -17.59 11.92 16.81
CA PRO A 263 -17.17 10.93 17.79
C PRO A 263 -15.71 10.50 17.55
N ARG A 264 -14.97 10.25 18.63
CA ARG A 264 -13.52 10.01 18.58
C ARG A 264 -13.18 8.75 17.77
N GLU A 265 -14.12 7.82 17.65
CA GLU A 265 -14.01 6.53 16.97
C GLU A 265 -13.96 6.67 15.43
N PHE A 266 -14.39 7.81 14.88
CA PHE A 266 -14.44 8.05 13.43
C PHE A 266 -13.50 9.16 12.96
N GLN A 267 -12.73 9.76 13.87
CA GLN A 267 -11.90 10.93 13.59
C GLN A 267 -10.82 10.64 12.53
N LEU A 268 -10.17 9.47 12.56
CA LEU A 268 -9.20 9.07 11.53
C LEU A 268 -9.91 8.55 10.27
N ALA A 269 -11.11 7.98 10.40
CA ALA A 269 -11.86 7.46 9.26
C ALA A 269 -12.34 8.57 8.32
N ILE A 270 -12.57 9.79 8.83
CA ILE A 270 -13.20 10.87 8.06
C ILE A 270 -12.45 11.26 6.79
N ILE A 271 -11.11 11.28 6.82
CA ILE A 271 -10.29 11.63 5.63
C ILE A 271 -10.45 10.57 4.53
N PHE A 272 -10.60 9.30 4.91
CA PHE A 272 -10.77 8.20 3.99
C PHE A 272 -12.22 8.06 3.52
N ILE A 273 -13.20 8.35 4.38
CA ILE A 273 -14.62 8.45 4.02
C ILE A 273 -14.79 9.54 2.96
N LEU A 274 -14.16 10.69 3.17
CA LEU A 274 -14.15 11.78 2.20
C LEU A 274 -13.49 11.37 0.88
N MET A 275 -12.33 10.70 0.92
CA MET A 275 -11.69 10.15 -0.28
C MET A 275 -12.64 9.21 -1.04
N ALA A 276 -13.27 8.28 -0.33
CA ALA A 276 -14.22 7.34 -0.92
C ALA A 276 -15.43 8.08 -1.52
N ALA A 277 -16.00 9.06 -0.80
CA ALA A 277 -17.12 9.86 -1.28
C ALA A 277 -16.74 10.65 -2.55
N VAL A 278 -15.58 11.31 -2.56
CA VAL A 278 -15.08 12.05 -3.72
C VAL A 278 -14.90 11.11 -4.91
N LEU A 279 -14.29 9.93 -4.75
CA LEU A 279 -14.11 8.98 -5.86
C LEU A 279 -15.42 8.35 -6.33
N ILE A 280 -16.39 8.11 -5.45
CA ILE A 280 -17.70 7.57 -5.81
C ILE A 280 -18.51 8.60 -6.62
N LEU A 281 -18.44 9.88 -6.25
CA LEU A 281 -19.15 10.97 -6.91
C LEU A 281 -18.39 11.52 -8.13
N ARG A 282 -17.07 11.56 -8.06
CA ARG A 282 -16.13 12.01 -9.10
C ARG A 282 -14.95 11.03 -9.19
N PRO A 283 -15.04 10.01 -10.06
CA PRO A 283 -14.03 8.97 -10.28
C PRO A 283 -12.58 9.45 -10.47
N TRP A 284 -12.41 10.66 -10.96
CA TRP A 284 -11.11 11.24 -11.31
C TRP A 284 -10.58 12.22 -10.24
N GLY A 285 -11.26 12.36 -9.10
CA GLY A 285 -11.02 13.43 -8.15
C GLY A 285 -11.67 14.77 -8.57
N LEU A 286 -11.40 15.83 -7.81
CA LEU A 286 -12.01 17.15 -8.02
C LEU A 286 -11.59 17.79 -9.34
N LEU A 287 -10.29 17.72 -9.68
CA LEU A 287 -9.70 18.33 -10.87
C LEU A 287 -8.89 17.35 -11.74
N GLY A 288 -9.08 16.04 -11.58
CA GLY A 288 -8.40 15.06 -12.42
C GLY A 288 -9.10 14.84 -13.77
N ARG A 289 -8.43 14.10 -14.65
CA ARG A 289 -8.89 13.80 -16.01
C ARG A 289 -9.16 12.30 -16.16
N PRO A 290 -10.09 11.91 -17.06
CA PRO A 290 -10.33 10.53 -17.36
C PRO A 290 -9.05 9.88 -17.89
N GLU A 291 -8.76 8.69 -17.39
CA GLU A 291 -7.63 7.90 -17.88
C GLU A 291 -7.96 7.43 -19.30
N THR A 292 -7.21 7.93 -20.28
CA THR A 292 -7.25 7.37 -21.64
C THR A 292 -6.73 5.94 -21.56
N GLU A 293 -7.62 4.96 -21.75
CA GLU A 293 -7.27 3.55 -21.91
C GLU A 293 -6.25 3.43 -23.05
N SER A 294 -4.96 3.43 -22.74
CA SER A 294 -3.90 3.16 -23.71
C SER A 294 -4.02 1.68 -24.10
N GLY A 295 -4.62 1.43 -25.26
CA GLY A 295 -5.01 0.12 -25.78
C GLY A 295 -3.86 -0.84 -26.11
N THR A 296 -2.65 -0.65 -25.57
CA THR A 296 -1.43 -1.34 -26.03
C THR A 296 -0.84 -2.35 -25.03
N ALA A 297 -1.25 -2.32 -23.75
CA ALA A 297 -0.73 -3.28 -22.76
C ALA A 297 -1.19 -4.74 -23.00
N GLY A 298 -2.30 -4.92 -23.72
CA GLY A 298 -2.78 -6.24 -24.12
C GLY A 298 -1.87 -6.95 -25.14
N GLU A 299 -0.97 -6.23 -25.82
CA GLU A 299 -0.18 -6.75 -26.93
C GLU A 299 1.19 -7.30 -26.49
N ALA A 300 1.80 -6.74 -25.45
CA ALA A 300 3.03 -7.29 -24.85
C ALA A 300 2.76 -8.56 -24.02
N LEU A 301 1.58 -8.66 -23.38
CA LEU A 301 1.14 -9.85 -22.64
C LEU A 301 0.68 -11.02 -23.55
N ARG A 302 0.45 -10.77 -24.85
CA ARG A 302 0.09 -11.82 -25.83
C ARG A 302 1.24 -12.78 -26.14
N ARG A 303 2.50 -12.40 -25.89
CA ARG A 303 3.67 -13.16 -26.40
C ARG A 303 4.18 -14.28 -25.50
N GLU A 304 3.73 -14.44 -24.26
CA GLU A 304 4.31 -15.44 -23.35
C GLU A 304 3.28 -16.28 -22.59
N VAL A 305 2.20 -16.70 -23.23
CA VAL A 305 1.48 -17.91 -22.79
C VAL A 305 2.29 -19.12 -23.26
N GLY A 306 3.47 -19.31 -22.66
CA GLY A 306 4.13 -20.61 -22.63
C GLY A 306 3.18 -21.59 -21.96
N GLY A 307 2.94 -22.74 -22.61
CA GLY A 307 1.94 -23.71 -22.19
C GLY A 307 1.96 -23.96 -20.68
N ARG A 308 0.78 -23.87 -20.04
CA ARG A 308 0.61 -24.20 -18.63
C ARG A 308 1.03 -25.66 -18.42
N LEU A 309 2.26 -25.89 -17.99
CA LEU A 309 2.65 -27.19 -17.45
C LEU A 309 1.83 -27.39 -16.18
N ARG A 310 0.73 -28.12 -16.29
CA ARG A 310 0.00 -28.62 -15.12
C ARG A 310 0.87 -29.72 -14.53
N PRO A 311 1.48 -29.53 -13.34
CA PRO A 311 2.19 -30.63 -12.72
C PRO A 311 1.21 -31.81 -12.55
N PRO A 312 1.64 -33.03 -12.84
CA PRO A 312 0.76 -34.19 -12.80
C PRO A 312 0.23 -34.41 -11.37
N ARG A 313 -0.95 -35.02 -11.26
CA ARG A 313 -1.70 -35.16 -9.98
C ARG A 313 -0.88 -35.78 -8.84
N TRP A 314 0.07 -36.66 -9.15
CA TRP A 314 0.95 -37.30 -8.16
C TRP A 314 1.91 -36.33 -7.47
N VAL A 315 2.32 -35.23 -8.12
CA VAL A 315 3.14 -34.18 -7.49
C VAL A 315 2.34 -33.51 -6.37
N TRP A 316 1.07 -33.18 -6.63
CA TRP A 316 0.19 -32.61 -5.62
C TRP A 316 -0.11 -33.57 -4.48
N ALA A 317 -0.29 -34.86 -4.79
CA ALA A 317 -0.45 -35.89 -3.76
C ALA A 317 0.80 -36.02 -2.88
N GLY A 318 1.99 -35.98 -3.48
CA GLY A 318 3.27 -35.99 -2.75
C GLY A 318 3.46 -34.77 -1.86
N ILE A 319 3.11 -33.57 -2.35
CA ILE A 319 3.15 -32.33 -1.54
C ILE A 319 2.18 -32.42 -0.36
N LEU A 320 0.95 -32.90 -0.59
CA LEU A 320 -0.04 -33.05 0.47
C LEU A 320 0.40 -34.06 1.52
N LEU A 321 0.98 -35.19 1.09
CA LEU A 321 1.54 -36.20 2.00
C LEU A 321 2.68 -35.61 2.83
N ALA A 322 3.59 -34.86 2.21
CA ALA A 322 4.67 -34.18 2.92
C ALA A 322 4.12 -33.19 3.96
N LEU A 323 3.11 -32.39 3.61
CA LEU A 323 2.46 -31.46 4.54
C LEU A 323 1.72 -32.19 5.68
N MET A 324 1.18 -33.39 5.46
CA MET A 324 0.55 -34.19 6.53
C MET A 324 1.55 -34.71 7.56
N VAL A 325 2.77 -35.06 7.12
CA VAL A 325 3.82 -35.68 7.95
C VAL A 325 4.76 -34.65 8.60
N LEU A 326 4.95 -33.49 7.97
CA LEU A 326 5.82 -32.42 8.48
C LEU A 326 5.62 -32.05 9.97
N PRO A 327 4.39 -31.84 10.49
CA PRO A 327 4.20 -31.38 11.86
C PRO A 327 4.63 -32.38 12.94
N SER A 328 4.68 -33.69 12.63
CA SER A 328 5.15 -34.71 13.58
C SER A 328 6.67 -34.79 13.67
N LEU A 329 7.39 -34.24 12.68
CA LEU A 329 8.85 -34.26 12.62
C LEU A 329 9.47 -32.95 13.12
N LEU A 330 8.68 -31.87 13.15
CA LEU A 330 9.16 -30.52 13.42
C LEU A 330 8.91 -30.10 14.88
N PRO A 331 9.81 -29.30 15.47
CA PRO A 331 9.55 -28.63 16.75
C PRO A 331 8.30 -27.75 16.70
N THR A 332 7.62 -27.59 17.84
CA THR A 332 6.37 -26.83 17.99
C THR A 332 6.41 -25.42 17.38
N PHE A 333 7.54 -24.72 17.51
CA PHE A 333 7.73 -23.40 16.90
C PHE A 333 7.49 -23.43 15.37
N TYR A 334 8.09 -24.40 14.68
CA TYR A 334 7.95 -24.52 13.24
C TYR A 334 6.54 -24.99 12.83
N VAL A 335 5.82 -25.71 13.69
CA VAL A 335 4.41 -26.04 13.45
C VAL A 335 3.56 -24.77 13.39
N TRP A 336 3.77 -23.82 14.31
CA TRP A 336 3.10 -22.51 14.26
C TRP A 336 3.50 -21.69 13.03
N VAL A 337 4.77 -21.74 12.63
CA VAL A 337 5.23 -21.12 11.38
C VAL A 337 4.49 -21.71 10.17
N LEU A 338 4.30 -23.02 10.10
CA LEU A 338 3.53 -23.63 9.01
C LEU A 338 2.06 -23.18 9.02
N VAL A 339 1.44 -23.05 10.20
CA VAL A 339 0.08 -22.50 10.32
C VAL A 339 0.01 -21.09 9.75
N GLU A 340 0.99 -20.23 10.06
CA GLU A 340 1.07 -18.89 9.46
C GLU A 340 1.23 -18.96 7.95
N ILE A 341 2.11 -19.82 7.43
CA ILE A 341 2.30 -20.00 5.98
C ILE A 341 0.97 -20.38 5.32
N LEU A 342 0.18 -21.27 5.92
CA LEU A 342 -1.12 -21.70 5.40
C LEU A 342 -2.16 -20.57 5.42
N ALA A 343 -2.20 -19.78 6.50
CA ALA A 343 -3.07 -18.61 6.60
C ALA A 343 -2.72 -17.54 5.54
N PHE A 344 -1.43 -17.23 5.38
CA PHE A 344 -0.95 -16.28 4.39
C PHE A 344 -1.05 -16.82 2.97
N ALA A 345 -1.01 -18.14 2.75
CA ALA A 345 -1.27 -18.75 1.45
C ALA A 345 -2.73 -18.53 1.00
N LEU A 346 -3.71 -18.64 1.91
CA LEU A 346 -5.11 -18.27 1.63
C LEU A 346 -5.26 -16.78 1.34
N PHE A 347 -4.58 -15.94 2.13
CA PHE A 347 -4.60 -14.49 1.95
C PHE A 347 -3.99 -14.06 0.61
N ALA A 348 -2.80 -14.54 0.26
CA ALA A 348 -2.17 -14.30 -1.03
C ALA A 348 -2.97 -14.94 -2.18
N GLY A 349 -3.53 -16.14 -1.99
CA GLY A 349 -4.30 -16.84 -3.01
C GLY A 349 -5.58 -16.10 -3.39
N SER A 350 -6.25 -15.51 -2.42
CA SER A 350 -7.41 -14.66 -2.66
C SER A 350 -7.06 -13.35 -3.37
N LEU A 351 -5.91 -12.73 -3.05
CA LEU A 351 -5.42 -11.57 -3.80
C LEU A 351 -5.03 -11.94 -5.24
N GLN A 352 -4.42 -13.11 -5.43
CA GLN A 352 -4.02 -13.62 -6.74
C GLN A 352 -5.21 -13.86 -7.66
N LEU A 353 -6.39 -14.18 -7.13
CA LEU A 353 -7.64 -14.21 -7.91
C LEU A 353 -7.90 -12.83 -8.53
N LEU A 354 -7.89 -11.76 -7.72
CA LEU A 354 -8.19 -10.40 -8.17
C LEU A 354 -7.13 -9.86 -9.14
N VAL A 355 -5.85 -9.93 -8.75
CA VAL A 355 -4.74 -9.38 -9.54
C VAL A 355 -4.46 -10.27 -10.75
N GLY A 356 -4.35 -11.58 -10.55
CA GLY A 356 -3.93 -12.51 -11.59
C GLY A 356 -5.02 -12.81 -12.62
N THR A 357 -6.26 -13.05 -12.20
CA THR A 357 -7.35 -13.37 -13.14
C THR A 357 -8.23 -12.18 -13.48
N GLY A 358 -8.51 -11.30 -12.51
CA GLY A 358 -9.33 -10.11 -12.73
C GLY A 358 -8.58 -8.88 -13.25
N GLY A 359 -7.25 -8.86 -13.14
CA GLY A 359 -6.41 -7.67 -13.38
C GLY A 359 -6.84 -6.46 -12.56
N MET A 360 -7.33 -6.73 -11.36
CA MET A 360 -7.79 -5.74 -10.40
C MET A 360 -6.75 -5.63 -9.30
N LEU A 361 -5.90 -4.61 -9.36
CA LEU A 361 -4.94 -4.32 -8.30
C LEU A 361 -5.64 -3.75 -7.07
N SER A 362 -5.71 -4.53 -5.98
CA SER A 362 -6.31 -4.08 -4.73
C SER A 362 -5.23 -3.81 -3.67
N PHE A 363 -5.10 -2.56 -3.24
CA PHE A 363 -4.28 -2.17 -2.08
C PHE A 363 -5.05 -2.29 -0.75
N GLY A 364 -6.33 -2.64 -0.82
CA GLY A 364 -7.19 -2.78 0.35
C GLY A 364 -7.43 -4.22 0.83
N HIS A 365 -6.71 -5.21 0.28
CA HIS A 365 -7.02 -6.62 0.53
C HIS A 365 -6.84 -7.04 2.00
N ALA A 366 -5.95 -6.39 2.75
CA ALA A 366 -5.77 -6.59 4.19
C ALA A 366 -7.04 -6.30 5.00
N ALA A 367 -7.93 -5.42 4.51
CA ALA A 367 -9.22 -5.18 5.16
C ALA A 367 -10.01 -6.49 5.33
N TYR A 368 -10.03 -7.35 4.32
CA TYR A 368 -10.80 -8.59 4.37
C TYR A 368 -10.14 -9.65 5.24
N PHE A 369 -8.81 -9.70 5.24
CA PHE A 369 -8.07 -10.56 6.17
C PHE A 369 -8.30 -10.15 7.62
N GLY A 370 -8.12 -8.86 7.92
CA GLY A 370 -8.32 -8.34 9.28
C GLY A 370 -9.79 -8.35 9.70
N LEU A 371 -10.76 -8.05 8.83
CA LEU A 371 -12.19 -8.20 9.15
C LEU A 371 -12.60 -9.65 9.39
N GLY A 372 -11.95 -10.63 8.74
CA GLY A 372 -12.12 -12.05 9.08
C GLY A 372 -11.53 -12.38 10.45
N ALA A 373 -10.34 -11.86 10.77
CA ALA A 373 -9.72 -12.03 12.08
C ALA A 373 -10.54 -11.40 13.21
N TYR A 374 -10.95 -10.14 13.06
CA TYR A 374 -11.83 -9.44 14.00
C TYR A 374 -13.21 -10.07 14.05
N GLY A 375 -13.77 -10.49 12.92
CA GLY A 375 -15.02 -11.25 12.87
C GLY A 375 -14.94 -12.51 13.74
N ALA A 376 -13.87 -13.30 13.62
CA ALA A 376 -13.66 -14.48 14.46
C ALA A 376 -13.54 -14.12 15.95
N ALA A 377 -12.78 -13.08 16.29
CA ALA A 377 -12.57 -12.63 17.65
C ALA A 377 -13.87 -12.10 18.31
N LEU A 378 -14.61 -11.24 17.61
CA LEU A 378 -15.85 -10.63 18.08
C LEU A 378 -16.96 -11.68 18.23
N LEU A 379 -17.10 -12.59 17.26
CA LEU A 379 -18.06 -13.68 17.35
C LEU A 379 -17.78 -14.59 18.56
N MET A 380 -16.51 -14.84 18.89
CA MET A 380 -16.16 -15.66 20.04
C MET A 380 -16.28 -14.91 21.37
N LYS A 381 -15.83 -13.64 21.44
CA LYS A 381 -15.73 -12.88 22.70
C LYS A 381 -17.00 -12.13 23.06
N GLN A 382 -17.67 -11.52 22.10
CA GLN A 382 -18.87 -10.71 22.35
C GLN A 382 -20.15 -11.50 22.11
N ALA A 383 -20.25 -12.22 20.97
CA ALA A 383 -21.40 -13.08 20.72
C ALA A 383 -21.34 -14.43 21.46
N ALA A 384 -20.26 -14.67 22.22
CA ALA A 384 -20.03 -15.87 23.03
C ALA A 384 -20.19 -17.20 22.25
N LEU A 385 -19.96 -17.17 20.93
CA LEU A 385 -20.08 -18.36 20.09
C LEU A 385 -18.88 -19.28 20.29
N PRO A 386 -19.08 -20.61 20.22
CA PRO A 386 -17.97 -21.55 20.28
C PRO A 386 -17.04 -21.37 19.08
N MET A 387 -15.73 -21.55 19.30
CA MET A 387 -14.69 -21.30 18.30
C MET A 387 -14.97 -21.92 16.92
N PRO A 388 -15.45 -23.17 16.78
CA PRO A 388 -15.75 -23.74 15.46
C PRO A 388 -16.82 -22.96 14.68
N VAL A 389 -17.84 -22.43 15.37
CA VAL A 389 -18.89 -21.62 14.74
C VAL A 389 -18.35 -20.26 14.35
N ALA A 390 -17.59 -19.61 15.25
CA ALA A 390 -16.92 -18.34 14.95
C ALA A 390 -15.96 -18.47 13.76
N PHE A 391 -15.20 -19.58 13.67
CA PHE A 391 -14.30 -19.89 12.57
C PHE A 391 -15.02 -20.02 11.22
N LEU A 392 -16.21 -20.65 11.20
CA LEU A 392 -17.00 -20.82 9.97
C LEU A 392 -17.72 -19.54 9.53
N LEU A 393 -18.13 -18.70 10.47
CA LEU A 393 -18.86 -17.46 10.19
C LEU A 393 -17.94 -16.27 9.87
N ALA A 394 -16.72 -16.24 10.39
CA ALA A 394 -15.75 -15.17 10.16
C ALA A 394 -15.47 -14.87 8.66
N PRO A 395 -15.28 -15.88 7.77
CA PRO A 395 -15.18 -15.66 6.32
C PRO A 395 -16.40 -14.93 5.72
N LEU A 396 -17.60 -15.14 6.26
CA LEU A 396 -18.82 -14.50 5.78
C LEU A 396 -18.84 -13.01 6.13
N VAL A 397 -18.35 -12.64 7.32
CA VAL A 397 -18.17 -11.23 7.70
C VAL A 397 -17.25 -10.53 6.70
N ALA A 398 -16.09 -11.12 6.39
CA ALA A 398 -15.18 -10.57 5.39
C ALA A 398 -15.79 -10.52 3.97
N ALA A 399 -16.56 -11.54 3.57
CA ALA A 399 -17.23 -11.59 2.28
C ALA A 399 -18.31 -10.50 2.13
N THR A 400 -19.11 -10.26 3.18
CA THR A 400 -20.13 -9.19 3.18
C THR A 400 -19.49 -7.81 3.06
N ALA A 401 -18.42 -7.54 3.80
CA ALA A 401 -17.66 -6.31 3.65
C ALA A 401 -17.05 -6.17 2.25
N ALA A 402 -16.52 -7.25 1.67
CA ALA A 402 -15.97 -7.25 0.32
C ALA A 402 -17.03 -7.00 -0.76
N LEU A 403 -18.23 -7.52 -0.61
CA LEU A 403 -19.35 -7.21 -1.50
C LEU A 403 -19.81 -5.76 -1.35
N PHE A 404 -19.88 -5.25 -0.13
CA PHE A 404 -20.26 -3.86 0.13
C PHE A 404 -19.24 -2.87 -0.45
N PHE A 405 -17.96 -2.99 -0.09
CA PHE A 405 -16.89 -2.15 -0.64
C PHE A 405 -16.74 -2.36 -2.15
N GLY A 406 -16.80 -3.62 -2.58
CA GLY A 406 -16.73 -4.03 -3.98
C GLY A 406 -17.77 -3.33 -4.84
N ALA A 407 -19.01 -3.14 -4.37
CA ALA A 407 -20.10 -2.52 -5.13
C ALA A 407 -19.79 -1.09 -5.59
N PHE A 408 -18.92 -0.39 -4.85
CA PHE A 408 -18.37 0.92 -5.19
C PHE A 408 -17.08 0.79 -6.02
N CYS A 409 -16.13 -0.05 -5.58
CA CYS A 409 -14.85 -0.24 -6.25
C CYS A 409 -14.98 -0.63 -7.72
N VAL A 410 -15.86 -1.59 -8.05
CA VAL A 410 -15.97 -2.13 -9.41
C VAL A 410 -16.50 -1.13 -10.45
N ARG A 411 -16.92 0.07 -10.03
CA ARG A 411 -17.30 1.19 -10.93
C ARG A 411 -16.08 1.89 -11.51
N LEU A 412 -14.93 1.77 -10.87
CA LEU A 412 -13.66 2.39 -11.24
C LEU A 412 -12.74 1.38 -11.95
N SER A 413 -11.72 1.89 -12.62
CA SER A 413 -10.69 1.11 -13.31
C SER A 413 -9.29 1.64 -12.99
N GLY A 414 -8.27 0.82 -13.29
CA GLY A 414 -6.87 1.21 -13.18
C GLY A 414 -6.48 1.64 -11.77
N VAL A 415 -5.78 2.76 -11.68
CA VAL A 415 -5.25 3.27 -10.40
C VAL A 415 -6.37 3.76 -9.48
N TYR A 416 -7.43 4.38 -10.01
CA TYR A 416 -8.56 4.87 -9.21
C TYR A 416 -9.28 3.74 -8.46
N PHE A 417 -9.41 2.58 -9.10
CA PHE A 417 -9.90 1.36 -8.45
C PHE A 417 -9.01 0.98 -7.27
N ALA A 418 -7.68 0.93 -7.48
CA ALA A 418 -6.73 0.55 -6.44
C ALA A 418 -6.79 1.51 -5.24
N MET A 419 -6.89 2.82 -5.51
CA MET A 419 -6.99 3.85 -4.48
C MET A 419 -8.31 3.81 -3.71
N LEU A 420 -9.44 3.53 -4.37
CA LEU A 420 -10.71 3.34 -3.64
C LEU A 420 -10.66 2.09 -2.75
N THR A 421 -9.99 1.01 -3.18
CA THR A 421 -9.80 -0.14 -2.29
C THR A 421 -8.93 0.20 -1.08
N LEU A 422 -7.88 1.01 -1.27
CA LEU A 422 -7.07 1.52 -0.16
C LEU A 422 -7.93 2.38 0.78
N ALA A 423 -8.81 3.24 0.25
CA ALA A 423 -9.73 4.05 1.05
C ALA A 423 -10.56 3.17 2.00
N PHE A 424 -11.23 2.15 1.47
CA PHE A 424 -12.06 1.27 2.29
C PHE A 424 -11.25 0.49 3.33
N ALA A 425 -10.02 0.08 2.99
CA ALA A 425 -9.16 -0.57 3.97
C ALA A 425 -8.73 0.36 5.09
N GLN A 426 -8.41 1.62 4.77
CA GLN A 426 -8.08 2.62 5.77
C GLN A 426 -9.28 3.06 6.61
N ILE A 427 -10.50 3.08 6.04
CA ILE A 427 -11.74 3.25 6.83
C ILE A 427 -11.88 2.10 7.83
N ALA A 428 -11.76 0.85 7.36
CA ALA A 428 -11.88 -0.31 8.22
C ALA A 428 -10.80 -0.33 9.31
N PHE A 429 -9.54 -0.03 8.96
CA PHE A 429 -8.44 0.12 9.91
C PHE A 429 -8.73 1.22 10.93
N ALA A 430 -9.10 2.42 10.50
CA ALA A 430 -9.35 3.56 11.38
C ALA A 430 -10.48 3.26 12.40
N VAL A 431 -11.59 2.69 11.93
CA VAL A 431 -12.71 2.31 12.79
C VAL A 431 -12.25 1.26 13.82
N VAL A 432 -11.54 0.22 13.38
CA VAL A 432 -11.03 -0.82 14.28
C VAL A 432 -9.99 -0.29 15.27
N HIS A 433 -9.16 0.66 14.86
CA HIS A 433 -8.10 1.22 15.69
C HIS A 433 -8.62 2.22 16.72
N GLN A 434 -9.71 2.93 16.44
CA GLN A 434 -10.24 3.97 17.33
C GLN A 434 -11.44 3.54 18.18
N TRP A 435 -12.14 2.44 17.84
CA TRP A 435 -13.35 2.03 18.53
C TRP A 435 -13.08 1.11 19.73
N TYR A 436 -12.55 1.67 20.82
CA TYR A 436 -12.13 0.92 22.02
C TYR A 436 -13.21 0.00 22.59
N ASP A 437 -14.45 0.48 22.73
CA ASP A 437 -15.53 -0.30 23.36
C ASP A 437 -15.92 -1.56 22.56
N PHE A 438 -15.77 -1.53 21.23
CA PHE A 438 -16.20 -2.62 20.36
C PHE A 438 -15.04 -3.47 19.88
N THR A 439 -13.90 -2.90 19.50
CA THR A 439 -12.77 -3.65 18.92
C THR A 439 -11.56 -3.75 19.84
N GLY A 440 -11.59 -3.10 21.00
CA GLY A 440 -10.41 -2.93 21.87
C GLY A 440 -9.45 -1.85 21.38
N GLY A 441 -9.76 -1.16 20.27
CA GLY A 441 -8.93 -0.08 19.73
C GLY A 441 -7.53 -0.55 19.34
N ASP A 442 -6.52 0.21 19.71
CA ASP A 442 -5.11 -0.13 19.51
C ASP A 442 -4.63 -1.35 20.33
N ASN A 443 -5.28 -1.65 21.47
CA ASN A 443 -5.01 -2.85 22.27
C ASN A 443 -5.44 -4.14 21.56
N GLY A 444 -6.35 -4.04 20.60
CA GLY A 444 -6.95 -5.19 19.93
C GLY A 444 -7.74 -6.10 20.87
N ILE A 445 -7.98 -7.33 20.43
CA ILE A 445 -8.74 -8.35 21.18
C ILE A 445 -7.82 -9.50 21.53
N LEU A 446 -7.63 -9.74 22.82
CA LEU A 446 -6.77 -10.81 23.35
C LEU A 446 -7.56 -12.04 23.81
N GLY A 447 -6.85 -13.16 23.95
CA GLY A 447 -7.40 -14.40 24.49
C GLY A 447 -8.33 -15.13 23.50
N VAL A 448 -8.07 -14.97 22.20
CA VAL A 448 -8.80 -15.60 21.09
C VAL A 448 -8.20 -16.98 20.79
N TRP A 449 -8.17 -17.86 21.79
CA TRP A 449 -7.50 -19.16 21.71
C TRP A 449 -8.35 -20.23 21.01
N PRO A 450 -7.73 -21.26 20.41
CA PRO A 450 -8.46 -22.40 19.88
C PRO A 450 -9.27 -23.13 20.97
N ALA A 451 -10.36 -23.79 20.58
CA ALA A 451 -11.10 -24.69 21.48
C ALA A 451 -10.17 -25.76 22.09
N ALA A 452 -10.47 -26.28 23.28
CA ALA A 452 -9.64 -27.29 23.96
C ALA A 452 -9.34 -28.53 23.10
N SER A 453 -10.28 -28.93 22.24
CA SER A 453 -10.10 -30.02 21.27
C SER A 453 -9.07 -29.73 20.18
N LEU A 454 -8.76 -28.46 19.93
CA LEU A 454 -7.86 -27.94 18.90
C LEU A 454 -6.67 -27.16 19.48
N ALA A 455 -6.53 -27.09 20.81
CA ALA A 455 -5.49 -26.30 21.48
C ALA A 455 -4.07 -26.83 21.23
N ALA A 456 -3.91 -28.13 20.92
CA ALA A 456 -2.59 -28.68 20.61
C ALA A 456 -2.11 -28.18 19.23
N PRO A 457 -0.83 -27.75 19.11
CA PRO A 457 -0.28 -27.18 17.88
C PRO A 457 -0.48 -28.05 16.64
N VAL A 458 -0.25 -29.36 16.76
CA VAL A 458 -0.42 -30.32 15.65
C VAL A 458 -1.90 -30.47 15.24
N ARG A 459 -2.83 -30.47 16.21
CA ARG A 459 -4.27 -30.54 15.93
C ARG A 459 -4.76 -29.26 15.23
N TYR A 460 -4.31 -28.10 15.70
CA TYR A 460 -4.61 -26.83 15.07
C TYR A 460 -4.03 -26.74 13.65
N TYR A 461 -2.80 -27.26 13.46
CA TYR A 461 -2.18 -27.34 12.15
C TYR A 461 -3.02 -28.12 11.14
N TYR A 462 -3.59 -29.27 11.53
CA TYR A 462 -4.46 -30.03 10.63
C TYR A 462 -5.75 -29.29 10.26
N LEU A 463 -6.33 -28.51 11.18
CA LEU A 463 -7.45 -27.61 10.85
C LEU A 463 -7.03 -26.54 9.84
N ALA A 464 -5.90 -25.87 10.07
CA ALA A 464 -5.36 -24.85 9.18
C ALA A 464 -5.04 -25.43 7.79
N LEU A 465 -4.47 -26.63 7.74
CA LEU A 465 -4.16 -27.33 6.50
C LEU A 465 -5.41 -27.75 5.74
N LEU A 466 -6.44 -28.24 6.43
CA LEU A 466 -7.74 -28.52 5.83
C LEU A 466 -8.34 -27.25 5.22
N ALA A 467 -8.38 -26.15 5.98
CA ALA A 467 -8.90 -24.86 5.50
C ALA A 467 -8.12 -24.35 4.28
N ALA A 468 -6.79 -24.43 4.31
CA ALA A 468 -5.92 -24.00 3.22
C ALA A 468 -6.08 -24.88 1.97
N VAL A 469 -6.07 -26.20 2.10
CA VAL A 469 -6.22 -27.12 0.96
C VAL A 469 -7.60 -26.97 0.33
N CYS A 470 -8.66 -26.94 1.13
CA CYS A 470 -10.02 -26.72 0.64
C CYS A 470 -10.16 -25.35 -0.02
N GLY A 471 -9.66 -24.29 0.62
CA GLY A 471 -9.77 -22.93 0.13
C GLY A 471 -8.97 -22.67 -1.15
N LEU A 472 -7.72 -23.10 -1.21
CA LEU A 472 -6.89 -22.98 -2.41
C LEU A 472 -7.44 -23.83 -3.56
N SER A 473 -7.91 -25.06 -3.27
CA SER A 473 -8.54 -25.90 -4.29
C SER A 473 -9.81 -25.26 -4.84
N ALA A 474 -10.63 -24.65 -3.98
CA ALA A 474 -11.83 -23.92 -4.39
C ALA A 474 -11.46 -22.70 -5.25
N LEU A 475 -10.48 -21.88 -4.84
CA LEU A 475 -9.96 -20.78 -5.64
C LEU A 475 -9.47 -21.24 -7.01
N TRP A 476 -8.71 -22.34 -7.08
CA TRP A 476 -8.25 -22.91 -8.34
C TRP A 476 -9.40 -23.36 -9.24
N ARG A 477 -10.43 -24.02 -8.68
CA ARG A 477 -11.64 -24.34 -9.44
C ARG A 477 -12.35 -23.10 -9.96
N VAL A 478 -12.49 -22.05 -9.14
CA VAL A 478 -13.07 -20.77 -9.55
C VAL A 478 -12.29 -20.17 -10.73
N THR A 479 -10.96 -20.13 -10.68
CA THR A 479 -10.12 -19.62 -11.78
C THR A 479 -10.14 -20.49 -13.05
N GLY A 480 -10.48 -21.77 -12.92
CA GLY A 480 -10.60 -22.73 -14.03
C GLY A 480 -12.03 -22.87 -14.58
N SER A 481 -13.01 -22.25 -13.94
CA SER A 481 -14.43 -22.30 -14.30
C SER A 481 -14.78 -21.28 -15.40
N PRO A 482 -15.97 -21.36 -16.02
CA PRO A 482 -16.48 -20.32 -16.93
C PRO A 482 -16.44 -18.90 -16.33
N PHE A 483 -16.67 -18.78 -15.02
CA PHE A 483 -16.53 -17.51 -14.30
C PHE A 483 -15.07 -16.98 -14.33
N GLY A 484 -14.09 -17.86 -14.14
CA GLY A 484 -12.68 -17.48 -14.24
C GLY A 484 -12.26 -17.08 -15.66
N TYR A 485 -12.81 -17.72 -16.70
CA TYR A 485 -12.55 -17.34 -18.09
C TYR A 485 -13.19 -16.01 -18.48
N THR A 486 -14.43 -15.76 -18.04
CA THR A 486 -15.10 -14.46 -18.26
C THR A 486 -14.40 -13.33 -17.53
N LEU A 487 -13.86 -13.56 -16.32
CA LEU A 487 -13.02 -12.59 -15.62
C LEU A 487 -11.74 -12.24 -16.40
N ARG A 488 -11.05 -13.24 -16.96
CA ARG A 488 -9.86 -12.99 -17.79
C ARG A 488 -10.20 -12.22 -19.06
N ALA A 489 -11.30 -12.58 -19.73
CA ALA A 489 -11.77 -11.85 -20.90
C ALA A 489 -12.11 -10.39 -20.54
N ALA A 490 -12.79 -10.17 -19.40
CA ALA A 490 -13.18 -8.85 -18.91
C ALA A 490 -11.99 -8.01 -18.41
N ARG A 491 -10.90 -8.67 -18.00
CA ARG A 491 -9.61 -8.04 -17.71
C ARG A 491 -8.97 -7.55 -19.00
N ASP A 492 -8.88 -8.41 -20.01
CA ASP A 492 -8.11 -8.14 -21.23
C ASP A 492 -8.83 -7.13 -22.14
N HIS A 493 -10.15 -7.27 -22.31
CA HIS A 493 -10.98 -6.35 -23.11
C HIS A 493 -12.39 -6.18 -22.52
N PRO A 494 -12.59 -5.28 -21.54
CA PRO A 494 -13.87 -5.09 -20.87
C PRO A 494 -14.99 -4.67 -21.82
N ARG A 495 -14.70 -3.75 -22.76
CA ARG A 495 -15.68 -3.25 -23.75
C ARG A 495 -16.19 -4.36 -24.68
N ARG A 496 -15.30 -5.27 -25.12
CA ARG A 496 -15.69 -6.41 -25.96
C ARG A 496 -16.55 -7.42 -25.20
N CYS A 497 -16.25 -7.66 -23.93
CA CYS A 497 -17.08 -8.53 -23.09
C CYS A 497 -18.50 -7.98 -22.93
N GLN A 498 -18.64 -6.67 -22.70
CA GLN A 498 -19.93 -6.02 -22.59
C GLN A 498 -20.74 -6.10 -23.90
N ALA A 499 -20.09 -5.97 -25.05
CA ALA A 499 -20.74 -6.11 -26.36
C ALA A 499 -21.34 -7.51 -26.59
N VAL A 500 -20.75 -8.56 -26.00
CA VAL A 500 -21.26 -9.95 -26.05
C VAL A 500 -22.27 -10.22 -24.91
N GLY A 501 -22.67 -9.21 -24.14
CA GLY A 501 -23.68 -9.31 -23.08
C GLY A 501 -23.14 -9.70 -21.70
N VAL A 502 -21.82 -9.79 -21.51
CA VAL A 502 -21.23 -10.10 -20.20
C VAL A 502 -21.32 -8.87 -19.29
N ASN A 503 -22.01 -9.01 -18.16
CA ASN A 503 -22.03 -7.99 -17.11
C ASN A 503 -20.71 -7.99 -16.34
N VAL A 504 -19.70 -7.27 -16.85
CA VAL A 504 -18.36 -7.15 -16.27
C VAL A 504 -18.40 -6.73 -14.81
N ARG A 505 -19.30 -5.80 -14.45
CA ARG A 505 -19.40 -5.25 -13.10
C ARG A 505 -19.82 -6.33 -12.09
N SER A 506 -20.82 -7.13 -12.43
CA SER A 506 -21.30 -8.22 -11.56
C SER A 506 -20.24 -9.30 -11.39
N HIS A 507 -19.51 -9.64 -12.46
CA HIS A 507 -18.43 -10.62 -12.38
C HIS A 507 -17.28 -10.14 -11.48
N ARG A 508 -16.86 -8.88 -11.62
CA ARG A 508 -15.85 -8.27 -10.73
C ARG A 508 -16.32 -8.22 -9.28
N LEU A 509 -17.60 -7.91 -9.04
CA LEU A 509 -18.18 -7.87 -7.68
C LEU A 509 -18.20 -9.24 -7.02
N LEU A 510 -18.61 -10.28 -7.75
CA LEU A 510 -18.56 -11.66 -7.28
C LEU A 510 -17.11 -12.09 -6.98
N ALA A 511 -16.15 -11.67 -7.81
CA ALA A 511 -14.74 -11.95 -7.57
C ALA A 511 -14.26 -11.31 -6.24
N PHE A 512 -14.73 -10.11 -5.91
CA PHE A 512 -14.48 -9.48 -4.61
C PHE A 512 -15.06 -10.27 -3.45
N GLY A 513 -16.33 -10.70 -3.54
CA GLY A 513 -16.96 -11.50 -2.49
C GLY A 513 -16.20 -12.81 -2.24
N VAL A 514 -15.81 -13.51 -3.32
CA VAL A 514 -15.01 -14.74 -3.25
C VAL A 514 -13.62 -14.46 -2.66
N ALA A 515 -12.94 -13.41 -3.12
CA ALA A 515 -11.64 -13.03 -2.59
C ALA A 515 -11.72 -12.65 -1.10
N GLY A 516 -12.72 -11.88 -0.71
CA GLY A 516 -12.97 -11.49 0.68
C GLY A 516 -13.27 -12.67 1.59
N PHE A 517 -14.06 -13.64 1.12
CA PHE A 517 -14.32 -14.89 1.85
C PHE A 517 -13.03 -15.64 2.18
N PHE A 518 -12.19 -15.90 1.17
CA PHE A 518 -10.96 -16.66 1.37
C PHE A 518 -9.87 -15.87 2.11
N ALA A 519 -9.81 -14.54 1.95
CA ALA A 519 -8.98 -13.68 2.77
C ALA A 519 -9.41 -13.73 4.23
N GLY A 520 -10.72 -13.67 4.50
CA GLY A 520 -11.28 -13.78 5.83
C GLY A 520 -11.08 -15.15 6.48
N LEU A 521 -11.10 -16.23 5.68
CA LEU A 521 -10.71 -17.56 6.14
C LEU A 521 -9.25 -17.61 6.56
N GLY A 522 -8.34 -17.01 5.79
CA GLY A 522 -6.95 -16.84 6.19
C GLY A 522 -6.82 -16.04 7.50
N GLY A 523 -7.60 -14.97 7.64
CA GLY A 523 -7.66 -14.14 8.86
C GLY A 523 -8.15 -14.91 10.08
N ALA A 524 -9.18 -15.75 9.94
CA ALA A 524 -9.70 -16.58 11.03
C ALA A 524 -8.68 -17.64 11.48
N VAL A 525 -8.00 -18.30 10.54
CA VAL A 525 -6.89 -19.21 10.86
C VAL A 525 -5.78 -18.47 11.60
N PHE A 526 -5.44 -17.25 11.17
CA PHE A 526 -4.38 -16.47 11.79
C PHE A 526 -4.75 -15.98 13.21
N ALA A 527 -5.99 -15.52 13.41
CA ALA A 527 -6.48 -15.00 14.68
C ALA A 527 -6.40 -16.04 15.80
N PHE A 528 -6.95 -17.24 15.57
CA PHE A 528 -6.91 -18.31 16.56
C PHE A 528 -5.51 -18.91 16.73
N ALA A 529 -4.64 -18.83 15.71
CA ALA A 529 -3.25 -19.25 15.84
C ALA A 529 -2.44 -18.31 16.74
N LYS A 530 -2.65 -17.00 16.61
CA LYS A 530 -1.95 -15.98 17.42
C LYS A 530 -2.56 -15.81 18.82
N GLY A 531 -3.82 -16.17 19.01
CA GLY A 531 -4.54 -15.95 20.27
C GLY A 531 -4.96 -14.50 20.48
N SER A 532 -4.76 -13.64 19.48
CA SER A 532 -5.00 -12.20 19.55
C SER A 532 -5.23 -11.62 18.16
N VAL A 533 -5.94 -10.50 18.10
CA VAL A 533 -6.16 -9.75 16.86
C VAL A 533 -5.87 -8.27 17.10
N PHE A 534 -5.06 -7.66 16.22
CA PHE A 534 -4.65 -6.26 16.31
C PHE A 534 -5.03 -5.47 15.04
N PRO A 535 -5.24 -4.13 15.13
CA PRO A 535 -5.65 -3.31 14.00
C PRO A 535 -4.68 -3.36 12.81
N ASP A 536 -3.38 -3.58 13.05
CA ASP A 536 -2.35 -3.66 12.02
C ASP A 536 -2.63 -4.71 10.93
N TYR A 537 -3.48 -5.69 11.21
CA TYR A 537 -3.87 -6.70 10.22
C TYR A 537 -4.76 -6.13 9.09
N LEU A 538 -5.35 -4.95 9.29
CA LEU A 538 -6.11 -4.21 8.27
C LEU A 538 -5.29 -3.11 7.59
N SER A 539 -4.05 -2.88 8.07
CA SER A 539 -3.21 -1.77 7.62
C SER A 539 -2.75 -1.94 6.17
N MET A 540 -2.40 -0.82 5.53
CA MET A 540 -1.91 -0.80 4.16
C MET A 540 -0.66 -1.68 3.94
N PRO A 541 0.37 -1.64 4.82
CA PRO A 541 1.57 -2.49 4.67
C PRO A 541 1.24 -3.99 4.55
N MET A 542 0.24 -4.48 5.28
CA MET A 542 -0.20 -5.88 5.22
C MET A 542 -0.73 -6.27 3.83
N SER A 543 -1.43 -5.36 3.14
CA SER A 543 -1.88 -5.59 1.75
C SER A 543 -0.69 -5.71 0.80
N VAL A 544 0.35 -4.89 1.01
CA VAL A 544 1.55 -4.94 0.16
C VAL A 544 2.33 -6.22 0.37
N GLN A 545 2.46 -6.70 1.60
CA GLN A 545 3.10 -7.99 1.88
C GLN A 545 2.39 -9.14 1.15
N SER A 546 1.06 -9.13 1.10
CA SER A 546 0.30 -10.11 0.30
C SER A 546 0.63 -10.02 -1.19
N LEU A 547 0.71 -8.80 -1.73
CA LEU A 547 1.07 -8.58 -3.12
C LEU A 547 2.50 -9.08 -3.42
N VAL A 548 3.44 -8.83 -2.52
CA VAL A 548 4.81 -9.34 -2.58
C VAL A 548 4.81 -10.88 -2.65
N MET A 549 4.03 -11.55 -1.81
CA MET A 549 3.91 -13.02 -1.83
C MET A 549 3.39 -13.52 -3.19
N VAL A 550 2.34 -12.88 -3.74
CA VAL A 550 1.80 -13.25 -5.06
C VAL A 550 2.84 -13.05 -6.18
N LEU A 551 3.59 -11.95 -6.13
CA LEU A 551 4.63 -11.63 -7.12
C LEU A 551 5.83 -12.59 -7.03
N LEU A 552 6.30 -12.85 -5.81
CA LEU A 552 7.41 -13.75 -5.52
C LEU A 552 7.13 -15.16 -6.05
N GLY A 553 5.91 -15.66 -5.82
CA GLY A 553 5.46 -16.93 -6.37
C GLY A 553 5.18 -16.90 -7.87
N GLY A 554 4.78 -15.76 -8.41
CA GLY A 554 4.42 -15.54 -9.81
C GLY A 554 2.91 -15.40 -10.00
N ILE A 555 2.48 -14.23 -10.52
CA ILE A 555 1.07 -13.82 -10.65
C ILE A 555 0.24 -14.79 -11.51
N HIS A 556 0.85 -15.42 -12.51
CA HIS A 556 0.16 -16.31 -13.45
C HIS A 556 0.31 -17.79 -13.10
N ALA A 557 1.10 -18.13 -12.07
CA ALA A 557 1.29 -19.50 -11.63
C ALA A 557 0.14 -19.95 -10.71
N LEU A 558 -0.43 -21.12 -10.99
CA LEU A 558 -1.47 -21.74 -10.15
C LEU A 558 -1.02 -21.91 -8.69
N ALA A 559 0.24 -22.30 -8.49
CA ALA A 559 0.86 -22.48 -7.17
C ALA A 559 1.59 -21.22 -6.66
N GLY A 560 1.45 -20.07 -7.34
CA GLY A 560 2.20 -18.85 -7.03
C GLY A 560 2.02 -18.41 -5.58
N ALA A 561 0.80 -18.09 -5.17
CA ALA A 561 0.47 -17.64 -3.82
C ALA A 561 0.98 -18.53 -2.69
N PRO A 562 0.71 -19.87 -2.65
CA PRO A 562 1.19 -20.70 -1.54
C PRO A 562 2.71 -20.81 -1.49
N VAL A 563 3.39 -20.90 -2.65
CA VAL A 563 4.86 -20.91 -2.71
C VAL A 563 5.43 -19.57 -2.27
N GLY A 564 4.88 -18.47 -2.76
CA GLY A 564 5.30 -17.13 -2.39
C GLY A 564 5.08 -16.80 -0.91
N ALA A 565 3.96 -17.23 -0.32
CA ALA A 565 3.71 -17.09 1.11
C ALA A 565 4.72 -17.90 1.94
N ALA A 566 5.01 -19.15 1.54
CA ALA A 566 6.00 -19.99 2.20
C ALA A 566 7.40 -19.38 2.13
N VAL A 567 7.85 -18.98 0.93
CA VAL A 567 9.17 -18.38 0.73
C VAL A 567 9.28 -17.07 1.51
N TYR A 568 8.31 -16.16 1.37
CA TYR A 568 8.33 -14.88 2.10
C TYR A 568 8.43 -15.09 3.61
N LYS A 569 7.58 -15.94 4.20
CA LYS A 569 7.57 -16.19 5.64
C LYS A 569 8.83 -16.87 6.13
N LEU A 570 9.39 -17.82 5.38
CA LEU A 570 10.65 -18.46 5.75
C LEU A 570 11.81 -17.48 5.67
N LEU A 571 11.87 -16.63 4.64
CA LEU A 571 12.87 -15.57 4.55
C LEU A 571 12.73 -14.60 5.72
N ASP A 572 11.52 -14.14 6.01
CA ASP A 572 11.21 -13.22 7.11
C ASP A 572 11.73 -13.76 8.45
N ILE A 573 11.48 -15.05 8.74
CA ILE A 573 11.96 -15.71 9.97
C ILE A 573 13.48 -15.83 10.00
N VAL A 574 14.09 -16.31 8.91
CA VAL A 574 15.55 -16.49 8.85
C VAL A 574 16.25 -15.14 8.99
N ILE A 575 15.81 -14.13 8.25
CA ILE A 575 16.43 -12.81 8.24
C ILE A 575 16.27 -12.12 9.60
N THR A 576 15.07 -12.17 10.20
CA THR A 576 14.80 -11.57 11.52
C THR A 576 15.60 -12.25 12.63
N LYS A 577 15.91 -13.55 12.48
CA LYS A 577 16.77 -14.27 13.43
C LYS A 577 18.22 -13.78 13.41
N TYR A 578 18.76 -13.45 12.24
CA TYR A 578 20.19 -13.11 12.08
C TYR A 578 20.46 -11.60 12.04
N THR A 579 19.47 -10.77 11.73
CA THR A 579 19.65 -9.33 11.52
C THR A 579 18.53 -8.53 12.18
N GLY A 580 18.89 -7.41 12.80
CA GLY A 580 17.91 -6.41 13.25
C GLY A 580 17.31 -5.58 12.09
N TYR A 581 17.97 -5.60 10.92
CA TYR A 581 17.61 -4.82 9.72
C TYR A 581 16.98 -5.71 8.64
N TRP A 582 15.97 -6.47 9.05
CA TRP A 582 15.35 -7.48 8.21
C TRP A 582 14.56 -6.91 7.02
N GLN A 583 14.03 -5.69 7.14
CA GLN A 583 13.31 -5.01 6.07
C GLN A 583 14.27 -4.62 4.94
N ALA A 584 15.47 -4.12 5.26
CA ALA A 584 16.47 -3.80 4.24
C ALA A 584 16.91 -5.03 3.45
N VAL A 585 17.15 -6.16 4.13
CA VAL A 585 17.53 -7.42 3.46
C VAL A 585 16.40 -7.94 2.59
N LEU A 586 15.16 -7.97 3.11
CA LEU A 586 13.99 -8.34 2.30
C LEU A 586 13.81 -7.41 1.10
N GLY A 587 13.91 -6.10 1.30
CA GLY A 587 13.87 -5.10 0.24
C GLY A 587 14.91 -5.37 -0.84
N GLY A 588 16.17 -5.62 -0.45
CA GLY A 588 17.25 -5.99 -1.37
C GLY A 588 16.94 -7.26 -2.17
N ILE A 589 16.40 -8.29 -1.52
CA ILE A 589 15.98 -9.54 -2.19
C ILE A 589 14.84 -9.26 -3.18
N LEU A 590 13.87 -8.40 -2.83
CA LEU A 590 12.79 -8.02 -3.72
C LEU A 590 13.28 -7.22 -4.92
N VAL A 591 14.19 -6.26 -4.74
CA VAL A 591 14.84 -5.54 -5.85
C VAL A 591 15.54 -6.55 -6.78
N PHE A 592 16.34 -7.44 -6.22
CA PHE A 592 17.04 -8.47 -6.98
C PHE A 592 16.07 -9.37 -7.75
N LEU A 593 14.99 -9.81 -7.10
CA LEU A 593 14.00 -10.69 -7.72
C LEU A 593 13.25 -10.00 -8.86
N VAL A 594 12.84 -8.74 -8.69
CA VAL A 594 12.15 -7.97 -9.74
C VAL A 594 13.05 -7.76 -10.96
N VAL A 595 14.35 -7.53 -10.73
CA VAL A 595 15.32 -7.30 -11.81
C VAL A 595 15.74 -8.60 -12.49
N ALA A 596 15.98 -9.67 -11.73
CA ALA A 596 16.54 -10.93 -12.24
C ALA A 596 15.47 -11.95 -12.68
N PHE A 597 14.30 -11.96 -12.04
CA PHE A 597 13.23 -12.95 -12.24
C PHE A 597 11.87 -12.27 -12.44
N PRO A 598 11.66 -11.54 -13.55
CA PRO A 598 10.40 -10.84 -13.80
C PRO A 598 9.18 -11.78 -13.79
N HIS A 599 9.32 -13.07 -14.08
CA HIS A 599 8.20 -14.03 -14.10
C HIS A 599 7.87 -14.67 -12.73
N GLY A 600 8.57 -14.29 -11.66
CA GLY A 600 8.49 -14.93 -10.34
C GLY A 600 9.16 -16.30 -10.29
N LEU A 601 9.27 -16.87 -9.08
CA LEU A 601 10.02 -18.11 -8.84
C LEU A 601 9.43 -19.32 -9.58
N VAL A 602 8.10 -19.49 -9.54
CA VAL A 602 7.44 -20.63 -10.18
C VAL A 602 7.50 -20.52 -11.71
N GLY A 603 7.39 -19.31 -12.26
CA GLY A 603 7.51 -19.06 -13.70
C GLY A 603 8.89 -19.43 -14.24
N PHE A 604 9.96 -19.09 -13.50
CA PHE A 604 11.33 -19.45 -13.86
C PHE A 604 11.55 -20.97 -13.90
N VAL A 605 11.10 -21.69 -12.86
CA VAL A 605 11.23 -23.16 -12.79
C VAL A 605 10.46 -23.82 -13.93
N GLN A 606 9.25 -23.36 -14.25
CA GLN A 606 8.45 -23.87 -15.36
C GLN A 606 9.12 -23.65 -16.71
N ALA A 607 9.67 -22.46 -16.96
CA ALA A 607 10.38 -22.14 -18.19
C ALA A 607 11.62 -23.03 -18.38
N ARG A 608 12.38 -23.26 -17.31
CA ARG A 608 13.55 -24.16 -17.33
C ARG A 608 13.14 -25.61 -17.59
N TRP A 609 12.08 -26.09 -16.93
CA TRP A 609 11.59 -27.45 -17.12
C TRP A 609 11.05 -27.69 -18.54
N ALA A 610 10.35 -26.70 -19.12
CA ALA A 610 9.89 -26.76 -20.51
C ALA A 610 11.06 -26.87 -21.49
N ARG A 611 12.13 -26.08 -21.30
CA ARG A 611 13.36 -26.17 -22.13
C ARG A 611 14.05 -27.52 -22.00
N MET A 612 14.14 -28.08 -20.80
CA MET A 612 14.74 -29.40 -20.58
C MET A 612 13.94 -30.54 -21.24
N ARG A 613 12.60 -30.45 -21.26
CA ARG A 613 11.77 -31.42 -21.99
C ARG A 613 11.94 -31.29 -23.51
N ALA A 614 12.05 -30.06 -24.02
CA ALA A 614 12.28 -29.80 -25.43
C ALA A 614 13.69 -30.20 -25.92
N SER A 615 14.66 -30.43 -25.03
CA SER A 615 15.98 -30.97 -25.37
C SER A 615 16.07 -32.50 -25.26
N LEU A 616 15.06 -33.15 -24.71
CA LEU A 616 15.01 -34.60 -24.48
C LEU A 616 14.06 -35.33 -25.45
N GLY A 617 13.34 -34.60 -26.30
CA GLY A 617 12.53 -35.13 -27.40
C GLY A 617 12.88 -34.39 -28.67
#